data_AF-A0A1W1C4R2-F1
#
_entry.id   AF-A0A1W1C4R2-F1
#
_cell.length_a   1.000
_cell.length_b   1.000
_cell.length_c   1.000
_cell.angle_alpha   90.00
_cell.angle_beta   90.00
_cell.angle_gamma   90.00
#
_symmetry.space_group_name_H-M   'P 1'
#
loop_
_entity.id
_entity.type
_entity.pdbx_description
1 polymer ?
#
loop_
_entity_poly.entity_id
_entity_poly.type
_entity_poly.pdbx_seq_one_letter_code
_entity_poly.pdbx_strand_id
1 'polypeptide(L)'
;MFSFMPLAYRGELKTSFQKALFCLYRSHFINEQKMTKEKLFNKLKNKGIFWSYSKEITYKQAGDKLFLEYLLKYGDFDDLVWAFKLYPKDVIKEVWEEKLKDDKRFIKLNLMLARLFFGMDVESSYFKEVKNARFEKFKMFAS
;
A
#
# COMPACT_ATOMS: atom_id res chain seq x y z
N MET A 1 -7.82 -18.55 -23.81
CA MET A 1 -8.62 -18.22 -22.62
C MET A 1 -7.72 -17.70 -21.47
N PHE A 2 -7.04 -16.58 -21.68
CA PHE A 2 -6.12 -15.94 -20.71
C PHE A 2 -6.28 -14.41 -20.70
N SER A 3 -7.47 -13.90 -21.06
CA SER A 3 -7.70 -12.46 -21.26
C SER A 3 -8.19 -11.71 -20.02
N PHE A 4 -8.37 -12.39 -18.89
CA PHE A 4 -8.86 -11.80 -17.63
C PHE A 4 -7.75 -11.68 -16.57
N MET A 5 -6.54 -11.32 -17.01
CA MET A 5 -5.44 -11.02 -16.11
C MET A 5 -5.19 -9.50 -16.17
N PRO A 6 -5.25 -8.77 -15.04
CA PRO A 6 -4.79 -7.39 -15.01
C PRO A 6 -3.36 -7.35 -15.55
N LEU A 7 -3.11 -6.51 -16.56
CA LEU A 7 -1.79 -6.38 -17.22
C LEU A 7 -0.65 -6.09 -16.23
N ALA A 8 -0.96 -5.59 -15.03
CA ALA A 8 0.00 -5.32 -13.96
C ALA A 8 0.63 -6.58 -13.31
N TYR A 9 0.11 -7.79 -13.57
CA TYR A 9 0.60 -9.03 -12.94
C TYR A 9 0.96 -10.14 -13.93
N ARG A 10 0.94 -9.86 -15.24
CA ARG A 10 1.25 -10.88 -16.26
C ARG A 10 2.76 -11.22 -16.32
N GLY A 11 3.61 -10.41 -15.67
CA GLY A 11 5.03 -10.71 -15.45
C GLY A 11 5.35 -10.75 -13.96
N GLU A 12 5.94 -11.87 -13.51
CA GLU A 12 6.74 -12.00 -12.28
C GLU A 12 6.01 -12.18 -10.93
N LEU A 13 5.22 -13.24 -10.78
CA LEU A 13 5.10 -13.90 -9.47
C LEU A 13 6.40 -14.67 -9.19
N LYS A 14 7.35 -14.05 -8.49
CA LYS A 14 8.72 -14.58 -8.30
C LYS A 14 8.81 -15.69 -7.26
N THR A 15 7.96 -15.67 -6.24
CA THR A 15 8.06 -16.62 -5.12
C THR A 15 6.91 -17.63 -5.08
N SER A 16 7.20 -18.85 -4.62
CA SER A 16 6.22 -19.90 -4.35
C SER A 16 5.16 -19.45 -3.33
N PHE A 17 5.54 -18.59 -2.39
CA PHE A 17 4.63 -17.99 -1.41
C PHE A 17 3.62 -17.04 -2.05
N GLN A 18 4.04 -16.16 -2.98
CA GLN A 18 3.12 -15.28 -3.71
C GLN A 18 2.12 -16.08 -4.56
N LYS A 19 2.56 -17.18 -5.19
CA LYS A 19 1.68 -18.06 -5.97
C LYS A 19 0.66 -18.79 -5.09
N ALA A 20 1.08 -19.30 -3.95
CA ALA A 20 0.20 -19.98 -2.99
C ALA A 20 -0.82 -19.02 -2.36
N LEU A 21 -0.37 -17.83 -1.93
CA LEU A 21 -1.24 -16.80 -1.38
C LEU A 21 -2.27 -16.36 -2.43
N PHE A 22 -1.86 -16.15 -3.68
CA PHE A 22 -2.77 -15.78 -4.77
C PHE A 22 -3.77 -16.90 -5.10
N CYS A 23 -3.37 -18.17 -5.05
CA CYS A 23 -4.27 -19.31 -5.23
C CYS A 23 -5.31 -19.45 -4.11
N LEU A 24 -4.92 -19.26 -2.84
CA LEU A 24 -5.84 -19.28 -1.70
C LEU A 24 -6.83 -18.11 -1.74
N TYR A 25 -6.38 -16.95 -2.22
CA TYR A 25 -7.22 -15.75 -2.27
C TYR A 25 -8.17 -15.69 -3.47
N ARG A 26 -7.82 -16.39 -4.57
CA ARG A 26 -8.61 -16.37 -5.81
C ARG A 26 -9.99 -17.01 -5.68
N SER A 27 -10.19 -17.94 -4.74
CA SER A 27 -11.50 -18.58 -4.51
C SER A 27 -12.49 -17.69 -3.76
N HIS A 28 -12.01 -16.73 -2.96
CA HIS A 28 -12.85 -15.92 -2.08
C HIS A 28 -13.28 -14.56 -2.67
N PHE A 29 -12.77 -14.23 -3.87
CA PHE A 29 -12.83 -12.89 -4.44
C PHE A 29 -13.50 -12.87 -5.83
N ILE A 30 -14.80 -13.16 -5.87
CA ILE A 30 -15.64 -12.90 -7.05
C ILE A 30 -16.83 -12.06 -6.61
N ASN A 31 -16.65 -10.74 -6.67
CA ASN A 31 -17.77 -9.85 -6.93
C ASN A 31 -17.25 -8.73 -7.84
N GLU A 32 -17.48 -8.92 -9.14
CA GLU A 32 -16.98 -8.07 -10.22
C GLU A 32 -17.84 -6.81 -10.36
N GLN A 33 -18.11 -6.12 -9.24
CA GLN A 33 -18.67 -4.78 -9.28
C GLN A 33 -17.53 -3.82 -9.59
N LYS A 34 -17.64 -3.08 -10.70
CA LYS A 34 -16.61 -2.13 -11.18
C LYS A 34 -16.18 -1.20 -10.04
N MET A 35 -15.02 -1.51 -9.48
CA MET A 35 -14.45 -0.83 -8.32
C MET A 35 -13.81 0.45 -8.85
N THR A 36 -14.21 1.61 -8.33
CA THR A 36 -13.66 2.94 -8.67
C THR A 36 -12.90 3.53 -7.50
N LYS A 37 -11.99 4.48 -7.77
CA LYS A 37 -11.18 5.15 -6.73
C LYS A 37 -12.06 5.79 -5.65
N GLU A 38 -13.14 6.46 -6.04
CA GLU A 38 -14.08 7.11 -5.13
C GLU A 38 -14.83 6.12 -4.23
N LYS A 39 -15.26 4.99 -4.78
CA LYS A 39 -15.91 3.93 -3.99
C LYS A 39 -14.93 3.32 -2.98
N LEU A 40 -13.65 3.13 -3.34
CA LEU A 40 -12.63 2.64 -2.43
C LEU A 40 -12.39 3.66 -1.31
N PHE A 41 -12.31 4.94 -1.67
CA PHE A 41 -12.21 6.05 -0.72
C PHE A 41 -13.38 6.05 0.28
N ASN A 42 -14.62 5.95 -0.21
CA ASN A 42 -15.80 5.93 0.64
C ASN A 42 -15.85 4.69 1.55
N LYS A 43 -15.42 3.52 1.06
CA LYS A 43 -15.28 2.31 1.88
C LYS A 43 -14.32 2.54 3.06
N LEU A 44 -13.14 3.10 2.79
CA LEU A 44 -12.10 3.35 3.80
C LEU A 44 -12.50 4.47 4.78
N LYS A 45 -13.23 5.46 4.28
CA LYS A 45 -13.86 6.51 5.09
C LYS A 45 -14.88 5.93 6.06
N ASN A 46 -15.75 5.03 5.61
CA ASN A 46 -16.72 4.35 6.46
C ASN A 46 -16.06 3.44 7.51
N LYS A 47 -14.88 2.87 7.19
CA LYS A 47 -14.04 2.15 8.17
C LYS A 47 -13.37 3.04 9.22
N GLY A 48 -13.44 4.37 9.07
CA GLY A 48 -12.85 5.32 10.01
C GLY A 48 -11.34 5.54 9.84
N ILE A 49 -10.74 5.14 8.71
CA ILE A 49 -9.29 5.30 8.48
C ILE A 49 -8.86 6.78 8.46
N PHE A 50 -9.77 7.68 8.08
CA PHE A 50 -9.55 9.13 8.05
C PHE A 50 -9.98 9.84 9.35
N TRP A 51 -9.78 9.21 10.51
CA TRP A 51 -10.14 9.75 11.84
C TRP A 51 -9.61 11.16 12.14
N SER A 52 -8.51 11.57 11.51
CA SER A 52 -7.92 12.91 11.66
C SER A 52 -8.49 13.98 10.72
N TYR A 53 -9.37 13.62 9.78
CA TYR A 53 -9.94 14.52 8.79
C TYR A 53 -11.44 14.74 8.97
N SER A 54 -11.97 15.78 8.34
CA SER A 54 -13.39 16.07 8.37
C SER A 54 -14.20 14.92 7.77
N LYS A 55 -15.35 14.61 8.39
CA LYS A 55 -16.27 13.58 7.90
C LYS A 55 -16.85 13.90 6.53
N GLU A 56 -16.72 15.13 6.05
CA GLU A 56 -17.23 15.58 4.76
C GLU A 56 -16.18 15.56 3.65
N ILE A 57 -14.94 15.14 3.96
CA ILE A 57 -13.87 15.09 2.97
C ILE A 57 -14.29 14.26 1.75
N THR A 58 -14.10 14.85 0.57
CA THR A 58 -14.31 14.19 -0.71
C THR A 58 -12.98 13.70 -1.26
N TYR A 59 -13.03 12.66 -2.10
CA TYR A 59 -11.83 12.11 -2.73
C TYR A 59 -11.03 13.17 -3.51
N LYS A 60 -11.71 14.10 -4.19
CA LYS A 60 -11.08 15.21 -4.92
C LYS A 60 -10.32 16.19 -4.02
N GLN A 61 -10.81 16.42 -2.81
CA GLN A 61 -10.16 17.29 -1.82
C GLN A 61 -8.99 16.60 -1.12
N ALA A 62 -9.10 15.30 -0.84
CA ALA A 62 -8.02 14.52 -0.24
C ALA A 62 -6.82 14.38 -1.21
N GLY A 63 -7.12 14.13 -2.49
CA GLY A 63 -6.12 13.87 -3.51
C GLY A 63 -5.51 12.47 -3.40
N ASP A 64 -4.92 12.01 -4.50
CA ASP A 64 -4.41 10.64 -4.66
C ASP A 64 -3.27 10.33 -3.68
N LYS A 65 -2.39 11.30 -3.44
CA LYS A 65 -1.19 11.13 -2.60
C LYS A 65 -1.53 10.88 -1.13
N LEU A 66 -2.42 11.69 -0.55
CA LEU A 66 -2.89 11.54 0.83
C LEU A 66 -3.72 10.27 0.98
N PHE A 67 -4.60 10.01 0.00
CA PHE A 67 -5.39 8.80 -0.02
C PHE A 67 -4.51 7.54 0.01
N LEU A 68 -3.52 7.46 -0.88
CA LEU A 68 -2.58 6.34 -0.96
C LEU A 68 -1.73 6.22 0.31
N GLU A 69 -1.31 7.33 0.92
CA GLU A 69 -0.56 7.30 2.18
C GLU A 69 -1.36 6.60 3.30
N TYR A 70 -2.62 7.00 3.50
CA TYR A 70 -3.48 6.40 4.53
C TYR A 70 -3.87 4.97 4.20
N LEU A 71 -4.15 4.69 2.93
CA LEU A 71 -4.45 3.35 2.44
C LEU A 71 -3.28 2.40 2.66
N LEU A 72 -2.05 2.85 2.37
CA LEU A 72 -0.86 2.04 2.61
C LEU A 72 -0.61 1.80 4.10
N LYS A 73 -0.83 2.80 4.96
CA LYS A 73 -0.59 2.71 6.42
C LYS A 73 -1.59 1.85 7.17
N TYR A 74 -2.88 1.99 6.84
CA TYR A 74 -3.98 1.46 7.66
C TYR A 74 -4.98 0.62 6.87
N GLY A 75 -4.81 0.48 5.55
CA GLY A 75 -5.69 -0.33 4.73
C GLY A 75 -5.50 -1.82 4.99
N ASP A 76 -6.59 -2.57 4.83
CA ASP A 76 -6.56 -4.03 4.88
C ASP A 76 -5.94 -4.60 3.60
N PHE A 77 -5.53 -5.87 3.63
CA PHE A 77 -4.93 -6.54 2.48
C PHE A 77 -5.81 -6.48 1.23
N ASP A 78 -7.13 -6.67 1.36
CA ASP A 78 -8.09 -6.52 0.27
C ASP A 78 -8.08 -5.12 -0.37
N ASP A 79 -7.99 -4.10 0.46
CA ASP A 79 -8.03 -2.71 0.02
C ASP A 79 -6.71 -2.34 -0.69
N LEU A 80 -5.58 -2.89 -0.22
CA LEU A 80 -4.30 -2.79 -0.91
C LEU A 80 -4.36 -3.47 -2.29
N VAL A 81 -4.91 -4.69 -2.39
CA VAL A 81 -5.08 -5.37 -3.69
C VAL A 81 -5.89 -4.51 -4.65
N TRP A 82 -6.93 -3.81 -4.17
CA TRP A 82 -7.65 -2.85 -5.00
C TRP A 82 -6.83 -1.61 -5.36
N ALA A 83 -6.02 -1.08 -4.45
CA ALA A 83 -5.11 0.04 -4.73
C ALA A 83 -4.21 -0.28 -5.93
N PHE A 84 -3.56 -1.44 -5.90
CA PHE A 84 -2.66 -1.90 -6.98
C PHE A 84 -3.38 -2.27 -8.29
N LYS A 85 -4.71 -2.44 -8.26
CA LYS A 85 -5.54 -2.57 -9.47
C LYS A 85 -5.98 -1.22 -10.04
N LEU A 86 -6.20 -0.21 -9.19
CA LEU A 86 -6.74 1.10 -9.57
C LEU A 86 -5.67 2.14 -9.90
N TYR A 87 -4.46 1.96 -9.39
CA TYR A 87 -3.34 2.88 -9.58
C TYR A 87 -2.16 2.16 -10.22
N PRO A 88 -1.38 2.86 -11.06
CA PRO A 88 -0.12 2.33 -11.55
C PRO A 88 0.84 2.09 -10.38
N LYS A 89 1.60 1.01 -10.46
CA LYS A 89 2.54 0.57 -9.43
C LYS A 89 3.56 1.65 -9.07
N ASP A 90 3.99 2.44 -10.05
CA ASP A 90 5.00 3.50 -9.88
C ASP A 90 4.52 4.61 -8.95
N VAL A 91 3.26 5.03 -9.08
CA VAL A 91 2.66 6.07 -8.20
C VAL A 91 2.56 5.56 -6.77
N ILE A 92 2.15 4.31 -6.57
CA ILE A 92 2.07 3.71 -5.23
C ILE A 92 3.48 3.60 -4.62
N LYS A 93 4.47 3.23 -5.44
CA LYS A 93 5.87 3.11 -5.02
C LYS A 93 6.44 4.47 -4.60
N GLU A 94 6.19 5.53 -5.35
CA GLU A 94 6.60 6.90 -5.02
C GLU A 94 6.06 7.32 -3.65
N VAL A 95 4.75 7.16 -3.43
CA VAL A 95 4.13 7.50 -2.13
C VAL A 95 4.71 6.66 -0.99
N TRP A 96 4.96 5.37 -1.23
CA TRP A 96 5.57 4.48 -0.25
C TRP A 96 7.00 4.90 0.11
N GLU A 97 7.83 5.21 -0.88
CA GLU A 97 9.22 5.64 -0.69
C GLU A 97 9.31 6.98 0.04
N GLU A 98 8.46 7.94 -0.30
CA GLU A 98 8.47 9.26 0.34
C GLU A 98 7.88 9.29 1.75
N LYS A 99 6.83 8.50 2.03
CA LYS A 99 6.01 8.68 3.24
C LYS A 99 6.12 7.54 4.25
N LEU A 100 6.43 6.32 3.82
CA LEU A 100 6.37 5.14 4.67
C LEU A 100 7.73 4.46 4.87
N LYS A 101 8.59 4.43 3.84
CA LYS A 101 9.86 3.68 3.85
C LYS A 101 10.74 4.00 5.07
N ASP A 102 10.82 5.28 5.44
CA ASP A 102 11.66 5.76 6.54
C ASP A 102 11.01 5.65 7.93
N ASP A 103 9.69 5.35 8.00
CA ASP A 103 8.98 5.23 9.26
C ASP A 103 9.19 3.84 9.89
N LYS A 104 10.02 3.82 10.93
CA LYS A 104 10.35 2.60 11.69
C LYS A 104 9.14 1.96 12.39
N ARG A 105 8.04 2.70 12.59
CA ARG A 105 6.82 2.14 13.19
C ARG A 105 6.18 1.07 12.30
N PHE A 106 6.40 1.17 10.98
CA PHE A 106 5.75 0.35 9.97
C PHE A 106 6.72 -0.64 9.31
N ILE A 107 7.84 -1.03 9.94
CA ILE A 107 8.84 -1.95 9.35
C ILE A 107 8.22 -3.25 8.82
N LYS A 108 7.32 -3.88 9.59
CA LYS A 108 6.65 -5.13 9.18
C LYS A 108 5.76 -4.93 7.95
N LEU A 109 5.03 -3.80 7.93
CA LEU A 109 4.17 -3.41 6.82
C LEU A 109 4.99 -3.06 5.57
N ASN A 110 6.07 -2.30 5.72
CA ASN A 110 7.00 -1.97 4.63
C ASN A 110 7.63 -3.22 4.01
N LEU A 111 8.02 -4.18 4.84
CA LEU A 111 8.55 -5.46 4.38
C LEU A 111 7.49 -6.29 3.64
N MET A 112 6.25 -6.30 4.13
CA MET A 112 5.12 -6.94 3.44
C MET A 112 4.87 -6.29 2.07
N LEU A 113 4.83 -4.95 2.01
CA LEU A 113 4.64 -4.20 0.76
C LEU A 113 5.78 -4.45 -0.24
N ALA A 114 7.04 -4.36 0.23
CA ALA A 114 8.23 -4.62 -0.57
C ALA A 114 8.22 -6.02 -1.19
N ARG A 115 7.94 -7.05 -0.38
CA ARG A 115 7.98 -8.45 -0.84
C ARG A 115 6.77 -8.82 -1.69
N LEU A 116 5.56 -8.55 -1.21
CA LEU A 116 4.34 -9.05 -1.85
C LEU A 116 3.94 -8.23 -3.08
N PHE A 117 4.01 -6.90 -2.98
CA PHE A 117 3.50 -6.00 -4.03
C PHE A 117 4.61 -5.45 -4.92
N PHE A 118 5.76 -5.07 -4.35
CA PHE A 118 6.87 -4.56 -5.14
C PHE A 118 7.75 -5.67 -5.74
N GLY A 119 7.74 -6.88 -5.16
CA GLY A 119 8.54 -8.02 -5.61
C GLY A 119 10.03 -7.84 -5.33
N MET A 120 10.37 -7.04 -4.32
CA MET A 120 11.73 -6.81 -3.86
C MET A 120 12.10 -7.89 -2.84
N ASP A 121 13.26 -8.52 -3.03
CA ASP A 121 13.81 -9.47 -2.07
C ASP A 121 14.62 -8.68 -1.02
N VAL A 122 13.92 -8.21 0.01
CA VAL A 122 14.48 -7.36 1.05
C VAL A 122 14.37 -8.04 2.40
N GLU A 123 15.45 -8.08 3.16
CA GLU A 123 15.45 -8.53 4.55
C GLU A 123 14.97 -7.43 5.51
N SER A 124 14.49 -7.83 6.68
CA SER A 124 14.00 -6.91 7.71
C SER A 124 15.08 -5.96 8.26
N SER A 125 16.34 -6.36 8.14
CA SER A 125 17.54 -5.59 8.46
C SER A 125 17.63 -4.30 7.64
N TYR A 126 17.20 -4.32 6.37
CA TYR A 126 17.25 -3.16 5.46
C TYR A 126 16.52 -1.94 6.02
N PHE A 127 15.37 -2.12 6.70
CA PHE A 127 14.59 -1.02 7.27
C PHE A 127 15.01 -0.65 8.71
N LYS A 128 15.81 -1.48 9.39
CA LYS A 128 16.34 -1.16 10.73
C LYS A 128 17.48 -0.14 10.66
N GLU A 129 18.30 -0.24 9.62
CA GLU A 129 19.51 0.56 9.42
C GLU A 129 19.27 1.93 8.76
N VAL A 130 18.09 2.15 8.15
CA VAL A 130 17.72 3.47 7.63
C VAL A 130 17.68 4.45 8.80
N LYS A 131 18.71 5.32 8.86
CA LYS A 131 18.82 6.37 9.88
C LYS A 131 17.66 7.34 9.67
N ASN A 132 16.87 7.52 10.74
CA ASN A 132 15.71 8.37 10.69
C ASN A 132 16.22 9.82 10.63
N ALA A 133 16.22 10.46 9.46
CA ALA A 133 16.76 11.81 9.28
C ALA A 133 16.14 12.83 10.27
N ARG A 134 14.88 12.59 10.66
CA ARG A 134 14.18 13.35 11.70
C ARG A 134 14.81 13.19 13.10
N PHE A 135 15.24 11.98 13.47
CA PHE A 135 15.87 11.71 14.76
C PHE A 135 17.27 12.34 14.86
N GLU A 136 18.04 12.30 13.77
CA GLU A 136 19.33 13.00 13.71
C GLU A 136 19.15 14.51 13.83
N LYS A 137 18.11 15.07 13.19
CA LYS A 137 17.77 16.48 13.33
C LYS A 137 17.41 16.85 14.78
N PHE A 138 16.67 16.01 15.49
CA PHE A 138 16.40 16.23 16.92
C PHE A 138 17.63 16.09 17.81
N LYS A 139 18.54 15.16 17.51
CA LYS A 139 19.84 15.05 18.20
C LYS A 139 20.67 16.33 18.08
N MET A 140 20.70 16.94 16.89
CA MET A 140 21.44 18.19 16.66
C MET A 140 20.88 19.40 17.41
N PHE A 141 19.61 19.38 17.81
CA PHE A 141 19.01 20.45 18.62
C PHE A 141 19.06 20.18 20.13
N ALA A 142 19.44 18.96 20.53
CA ALA A 142 19.56 18.55 21.93
C ALA A 142 21.01 18.58 22.44
N SER A 143 21.97 18.92 21.57
CA SER A 143 23.39 19.20 21.88
C SER A 143 23.63 20.70 21.92
#